data_AF-A0A8D1XY09-F1
#
_entry.id   AF-A0A8D1XY09-F1
#
_cell.length_a   1.000
_cell.length_b   1.000
_cell.length_c   1.000
_cell.angle_alpha   90.00
_cell.angle_beta   90.00
_cell.angle_gamma   90.00
#
_symmetry.space_group_name_H-M   'P 1'
#
loop_
_entity.id
_entity.type
_entity.pdbx_description
1 polymer ?
#
loop_
_entity_poly.entity_id
_entity_poly.type
_entity_poly.pdbx_seq_one_letter_code
_entity_poly.pdbx_strand_id
1 'polypeptide(L)'
;MHTRKLKTFEECKTPLHRVSQLFSNTWDSVSGPPDFSNLFFSLQEKYPETVHLAKGASSSYMGIRSHSRPEFELVIVWRIQIDEEGKVLPRLDLLTKAPLSALELDKNRVIETAPLSFRTLLGVLGIEATLESLIKSLCTEK
;
A
#
# COMPACT_ATOMS: atom_id res chain seq x y z
N MET A 1 -26.56 -3.92 -7.45
CA MET A 1 -25.38 -3.70 -6.59
C MET A 1 -24.41 -4.86 -6.79
N HIS A 2 -23.41 -4.72 -7.66
CA HIS A 2 -22.39 -5.75 -7.87
C HIS A 2 -21.17 -5.43 -7.00
N THR A 3 -20.91 -6.28 -6.02
CA THR A 3 -19.76 -6.21 -5.12
C THR A 3 -18.47 -6.53 -5.89
N ARG A 4 -17.57 -5.54 -6.03
CA ARG A 4 -16.22 -5.75 -6.57
C ARG A 4 -15.45 -6.67 -5.63
N LYS A 5 -14.99 -7.83 -6.12
CA LYS A 5 -14.12 -8.73 -5.36
C LYS A 5 -12.73 -8.12 -5.28
N LEU A 6 -12.42 -7.55 -4.12
CA LEU A 6 -11.06 -7.21 -3.70
C LEU A 6 -10.34 -8.51 -3.38
N LYS A 7 -9.19 -8.78 -3.99
CA LYS A 7 -8.31 -9.89 -3.59
C LYS A 7 -6.92 -9.37 -3.24
N THR A 8 -6.38 -9.88 -2.16
CA THR A 8 -5.02 -9.59 -1.69
C THR A 8 -4.05 -10.57 -2.37
N PHE A 9 -2.78 -10.20 -2.61
CA PHE A 9 -1.81 -11.07 -3.30
C PHE A 9 -1.61 -12.44 -2.62
N GLU A 10 -1.72 -12.51 -1.29
CA GLU A 10 -1.69 -13.79 -0.55
C GLU A 10 -2.93 -14.68 -0.82
N GLU A 11 -4.08 -14.11 -1.14
CA GLU A 11 -5.31 -14.87 -1.49
C GLU A 11 -5.30 -15.40 -2.92
N CYS A 12 -4.44 -14.86 -3.79
CA CYS A 12 -4.24 -15.40 -5.14
C CYS A 12 -3.38 -16.68 -5.15
N LYS A 13 -2.84 -17.10 -3.99
CA LYS A 13 -1.95 -18.27 -3.87
C LYS A 13 -2.63 -19.58 -3.41
N THR A 14 -3.95 -19.63 -3.18
CA THR A 14 -4.65 -20.89 -2.82
C THR A 14 -5.79 -21.25 -3.79
N PRO A 15 -6.08 -22.56 -3.99
CA PRO A 15 -6.13 -23.12 -5.34
C PRO A 15 -7.54 -23.31 -5.90
N LEU A 16 -7.87 -22.60 -6.99
CA LEU A 16 -8.81 -23.08 -8.00
C LEU A 16 -7.99 -23.68 -9.13
N HIS A 17 -7.91 -25.01 -9.11
CA HIS A 17 -6.92 -25.88 -9.75
C HIS A 17 -6.79 -25.77 -11.28
N ARG A 18 -7.67 -25.01 -11.96
CA ARG A 18 -7.65 -24.80 -13.42
C ARG A 18 -7.32 -23.37 -13.84
N VAL A 19 -7.58 -22.40 -12.96
CA VAL A 19 -7.29 -20.99 -13.22
C VAL A 19 -5.84 -20.70 -12.84
N SER A 20 -5.36 -21.29 -11.74
CA SER A 20 -3.97 -21.17 -11.27
C SER A 20 -2.91 -21.45 -12.35
N GLN A 21 -3.10 -22.47 -13.19
CA GLN A 21 -2.11 -22.84 -14.22
C GLN A 21 -2.04 -21.86 -15.40
N LEU A 22 -3.17 -21.29 -15.83
CA LEU A 22 -3.17 -20.27 -16.89
C LEU A 22 -2.60 -18.94 -16.39
N PHE A 23 -2.84 -18.60 -15.12
CA PHE A 23 -2.27 -17.41 -14.51
C PHE A 23 -0.77 -17.55 -14.25
N SER A 24 -0.26 -18.69 -13.75
CA SER A 24 1.19 -18.88 -13.54
C SER A 24 1.98 -18.81 -14.85
N ASN A 25 1.55 -19.53 -15.88
CA ASN A 25 2.35 -19.71 -17.09
C ASN A 25 2.40 -18.46 -17.98
N THR A 26 1.39 -17.58 -17.87
CA THR A 26 1.32 -16.32 -18.64
C THR A 26 2.01 -15.17 -17.90
N TRP A 27 2.11 -15.26 -16.57
CA TRP A 27 2.63 -14.22 -15.68
C TRP A 27 4.15 -14.24 -15.50
N ASP A 28 4.78 -15.39 -15.75
CA ASP A 28 6.24 -15.51 -15.75
C ASP A 28 6.89 -15.06 -17.09
N SER A 29 6.11 -14.93 -18.18
CA SER A 29 6.59 -14.54 -19.51
C SER A 29 6.36 -13.08 -19.89
N VAL A 30 5.41 -12.40 -19.24
CA VAL A 30 5.25 -10.94 -19.33
C VAL A 30 5.99 -10.39 -18.13
N SER A 31 6.94 -9.48 -18.33
CA SER A 31 7.58 -8.71 -17.24
C SER A 31 6.53 -8.41 -16.18
N GLY A 32 6.65 -9.08 -15.02
CA GLY A 32 5.57 -9.16 -14.02
C GLY A 32 5.02 -7.77 -13.68
N PRO A 33 3.79 -7.67 -13.12
CA PRO A 33 3.26 -6.36 -12.77
C PRO A 33 4.27 -5.61 -11.90
N PRO A 34 4.32 -4.27 -11.98
CA PRO A 34 5.15 -3.46 -11.11
C PRO A 34 4.96 -3.89 -9.66
N ASP A 35 5.96 -4.59 -9.15
CA ASP A 35 6.10 -4.90 -7.74
C ASP A 35 6.69 -3.64 -7.10
N PHE A 36 5.98 -3.10 -6.11
CA PHE A 36 6.45 -1.91 -5.37
C PHE A 36 7.46 -2.27 -4.29
N SER A 37 7.82 -3.53 -4.11
CA SER A 37 8.72 -4.02 -3.07
C SER A 37 10.13 -3.45 -3.23
N ASN A 38 10.63 -3.30 -4.47
CA ASN A 38 11.91 -2.61 -4.72
C ASN A 38 11.85 -1.12 -4.32
N LEU A 39 10.75 -0.43 -4.64
CA LEU A 39 10.55 0.96 -4.24
C LEU A 39 10.48 1.07 -2.71
N PHE A 40 9.70 0.20 -2.07
CA PHE A 40 9.58 0.15 -0.61
C PHE A 40 10.92 -0.12 0.06
N PHE A 41 11.71 -1.06 -0.47
CA PHE A 41 13.05 -1.34 0.02
C PHE A 41 13.98 -0.13 -0.11
N SER A 42 14.02 0.52 -1.27
CA SER A 42 14.83 1.72 -1.46
C SER A 42 14.44 2.88 -0.53
N LEU A 43 13.15 3.04 -0.24
CA LEU A 43 12.65 4.03 0.71
C LEU A 43 13.02 3.65 2.15
N GLN A 44 13.01 2.35 2.48
CA GLN A 44 13.44 1.87 3.79
C GLN A 44 14.94 2.07 4.01
N GLU A 45 15.78 1.86 2.99
CA GLU A 45 17.21 2.17 3.08
C GLU A 45 17.47 3.67 3.26
N LYS A 46 16.66 4.52 2.62
CA LYS A 46 16.78 5.99 2.71
C LYS A 46 16.27 6.55 4.04
N TYR A 47 15.26 5.94 4.64
CA TYR A 47 14.60 6.41 5.86
C TYR A 47 14.38 5.25 6.87
N PRO A 48 15.45 4.58 7.34
CA PRO A 48 15.34 3.33 8.11
C PRO A 48 14.63 3.50 9.46
N GLU A 49 14.65 4.73 9.98
CA GLU A 49 14.05 5.12 11.24
C GLU A 49 12.51 5.25 11.10
N THR A 50 12.03 5.78 9.97
CA THR A 50 10.62 6.12 9.74
C THR A 50 9.88 5.04 8.95
N VAL A 51 10.60 4.28 8.10
CA VAL A 51 10.04 3.29 7.18
C VAL A 51 10.35 1.87 7.63
N HIS A 52 9.31 1.04 7.71
CA HIS A 52 9.38 -0.31 8.29
C HIS A 52 8.81 -1.33 7.30
N LEU A 53 9.54 -2.43 7.06
CA LEU A 53 9.14 -3.53 6.17
C LEU A 53 9.10 -4.84 6.94
N ALA A 54 7.95 -5.51 7.00
CA ALA A 54 7.81 -6.74 7.79
C ALA A 54 8.55 -7.95 7.18
N LYS A 55 8.67 -8.00 5.85
CA LYS A 55 9.35 -9.10 5.12
C LYS A 55 10.54 -8.60 4.28
N GLY A 56 11.16 -7.48 4.69
CA GLY A 56 12.29 -6.86 3.97
C GLY A 56 11.97 -6.57 2.50
N ALA A 57 12.90 -6.82 1.58
CA ALA A 57 12.78 -6.54 0.15
C ALA A 57 11.62 -7.27 -0.57
N SER A 58 10.97 -8.25 0.09
CA SER A 58 9.80 -8.98 -0.45
C SER A 58 8.45 -8.52 0.13
N SER A 59 8.45 -7.41 0.87
CA SER A 59 7.28 -6.95 1.60
C SER A 59 6.20 -6.38 0.68
N SER A 60 4.99 -6.91 0.78
CA SER A 60 3.81 -6.39 0.06
C SER A 60 3.23 -5.11 0.64
N TYR A 61 3.76 -4.66 1.77
CA TYR A 61 3.37 -3.43 2.43
C TYR A 61 4.56 -2.75 3.11
N MET A 62 4.41 -1.45 3.34
CA MET A 62 5.39 -0.60 3.97
C MET A 62 4.70 0.25 5.04
N GLY A 63 5.20 0.18 6.28
CA GLY A 63 4.76 1.05 7.36
C GLY A 63 5.59 2.34 7.40
N ILE A 64 4.93 3.47 7.65
CA ILE A 64 5.54 4.76 7.89
C ILE A 64 5.09 5.23 9.27
N ARG A 65 6.04 5.40 10.19
CA ARG A 65 5.78 5.73 11.60
C ARG A 65 6.76 6.81 12.06
N SER A 66 6.25 7.81 12.78
CA SER A 66 7.08 8.82 13.43
C SER A 66 7.56 8.33 14.80
N HIS A 67 8.80 8.63 15.19
CA HIS A 67 9.33 8.34 16.53
C HIS A 67 8.55 9.05 17.62
N SER A 68 8.07 10.26 17.34
CA SER A 68 7.32 11.08 18.29
C SER A 68 5.93 10.50 18.62
N ARG A 69 5.37 9.68 17.73
CA ARG A 69 3.99 9.17 17.80
C ARG A 69 3.91 7.73 17.26
N PRO A 70 4.53 6.76 17.95
CA PRO A 70 4.62 5.40 17.45
C PRO A 70 3.27 4.68 17.39
N GLU A 71 2.25 5.19 18.10
CA GLU A 71 0.89 4.66 18.08
C GLU A 71 0.13 5.00 16.80
N PHE A 72 0.65 5.95 16.01
CA PHE A 72 0.12 6.32 14.70
C PHE A 72 1.03 5.79 13.60
N GLU A 73 0.44 5.03 12.67
CA GLU A 73 1.18 4.42 11.57
C GLU A 73 0.37 4.50 10.29
N LEU A 74 1.01 4.95 9.22
CA LEU A 74 0.48 4.87 7.86
C LEU A 74 1.03 3.61 7.21
N VAL A 75 0.17 2.67 6.84
CA VAL A 75 0.57 1.44 6.15
C VAL A 75 0.19 1.54 4.68
N ILE A 76 1.20 1.57 3.82
CA ILE A 76 1.05 1.55 2.38
C ILE A 76 1.01 0.09 1.94
N VAL A 77 -0.08 -0.34 1.33
CA VAL A 77 -0.26 -1.70 0.81
C VAL A 77 -0.32 -1.65 -0.70
N TRP A 78 0.40 -2.54 -1.38
CA TRP A 78 0.18 -2.73 -2.82
C TRP A 78 -0.68 -3.97 -3.07
N ARG A 79 -1.56 -3.84 -4.07
CA ARG A 79 -2.47 -4.91 -4.47
C ARG A 79 -2.66 -4.91 -5.97
N ILE A 80 -3.09 -6.05 -6.48
CA ILE A 80 -3.44 -6.22 -7.87
C ILE A 80 -4.95 -6.08 -7.97
N GLN A 81 -5.40 -5.21 -8.87
CA GLN A 81 -6.80 -5.11 -9.24
C GLN A 81 -6.96 -5.58 -10.68
N ILE A 82 -8.09 -6.22 -10.95
CA ILE A 82 -8.50 -6.57 -12.30
C ILE A 82 -9.72 -5.70 -12.60
N ASP A 83 -9.67 -4.92 -13.68
CA ASP A 83 -10.81 -4.12 -14.11
C ASP A 83 -11.85 -4.96 -14.86
N GLU A 84 -12.92 -4.31 -15.33
CA GLU A 84 -14.05 -4.99 -15.96
C GLU A 84 -13.66 -5.62 -17.31
N GLU A 85 -12.63 -5.06 -17.95
CA GLU A 85 -12.03 -5.52 -19.20
C GLU A 85 -11.00 -6.65 -18.98
N GLY A 86 -10.72 -7.03 -17.73
CA GLY A 86 -9.75 -8.05 -17.38
C GLY A 86 -8.31 -7.54 -17.33
N LYS A 87 -8.08 -6.22 -17.41
CA LYS A 87 -6.75 -5.63 -17.30
C LYS A 87 -6.28 -5.65 -15.85
N VAL A 88 -5.05 -6.09 -15.68
CA VAL A 88 -4.37 -6.17 -14.41
C VAL A 88 -3.69 -4.82 -14.12
N LEU A 89 -4.08 -4.19 -13.02
CA LEU A 89 -3.58 -2.89 -12.59
C LEU A 89 -3.01 -2.98 -11.17
N PRO A 90 -1.71 -2.69 -10.97
CA PRO A 90 -1.17 -2.56 -9.63
C PRO A 90 -1.74 -1.27 -9.01
N ARG A 91 -2.13 -1.34 -7.72
CA ARG A 91 -2.61 -0.18 -6.97
C ARG A 91 -1.98 -0.13 -5.59
N LEU A 92 -1.67 1.09 -5.17
CA LEU A 92 -1.36 1.40 -3.79
C LEU A 92 -2.65 1.80 -3.06
N ASP A 93 -2.75 1.38 -1.80
CA ASP A 93 -3.75 1.86 -0.86
C ASP A 93 -3.09 2.23 0.46
N LEU A 94 -3.79 3.01 1.26
CA LEU A 94 -3.35 3.45 2.57
C LEU A 94 -4.28 2.87 3.63
N LEU A 95 -3.69 2.26 4.65
CA LEU A 95 -4.36 1.91 5.90
C LEU A 95 -3.80 2.77 7.02
N THR A 96 -4.66 3.45 7.75
CA THR A 96 -4.28 4.26 8.91
C THR A 96 -4.48 3.43 10.18
N LYS A 97 -3.40 3.19 10.93
CA LYS A 97 -3.49 2.68 12.30
C LYS A 97 -3.41 3.86 13.25
N ALA A 98 -4.44 4.01 14.08
CA ALA A 98 -4.51 5.04 15.11
C ALA A 98 -5.18 4.46 16.37
N PRO A 99 -4.87 4.98 17.57
CA PRO A 99 -5.57 4.62 18.78
C PRO A 99 -7.07 4.96 18.70
N LEU A 100 -7.90 4.17 19.37
CA LEU A 100 -9.35 4.45 19.46
C LEU A 100 -9.65 5.84 20.03
N SER A 101 -8.87 6.27 21.03
CA SER A 101 -8.98 7.62 21.61
C SER A 101 -8.74 8.73 20.59
N ALA A 102 -7.86 8.50 19.60
CA ALA A 102 -7.63 9.46 18.53
C ALA A 102 -8.80 9.50 17.54
N LEU A 103 -9.47 8.36 17.32
CA LEU A 103 -10.65 8.27 16.47
C LEU A 103 -11.85 9.02 17.09
N GLU A 104 -12.01 8.98 18.41
CA GLU A 104 -13.04 9.74 19.12
C GLU A 104 -12.86 11.26 18.99
N LEU A 105 -11.62 11.71 18.85
CA LEU A 105 -11.26 13.12 18.69
C LEU A 105 -11.30 13.59 17.22
N ASP A 106 -11.39 12.66 16.26
CA ASP A 106 -11.36 12.94 14.82
C ASP A 106 -12.72 13.40 14.29
N LYS A 107 -13.15 14.60 14.71
CA LYS A 107 -14.43 15.21 14.31
C LYS A 107 -14.59 15.38 12.79
N ASN A 108 -13.46 15.51 12.09
CA ASN A 108 -13.43 15.73 10.65
C ASN A 108 -13.26 14.43 9.86
N ARG A 109 -13.20 13.26 10.53
CA ARG A 109 -13.03 11.95 9.90
C ARG A 109 -11.79 11.91 8.98
N VAL A 110 -10.72 12.59 9.38
CA VAL A 110 -9.45 12.63 8.65
C VAL A 110 -8.87 11.23 8.52
N ILE A 111 -8.98 10.40 9.56
CA ILE A 111 -8.47 9.02 9.58
C ILE A 111 -9.28 8.16 8.59
N GLU A 112 -10.61 8.26 8.62
CA GLU A 112 -11.50 7.53 7.70
C GLU A 112 -11.28 7.94 6.23
N THR A 113 -11.06 9.23 5.99
CA THR A 113 -10.93 9.79 4.63
C THR A 113 -9.51 9.77 4.10
N ALA A 114 -8.49 9.51 4.93
CA ALA A 114 -7.09 9.47 4.54
C ALA A 114 -6.80 8.57 3.31
N PRO A 115 -7.39 7.37 3.15
CA PRO A 115 -7.17 6.55 1.96
C PRO A 115 -7.64 7.23 0.67
N LEU A 116 -8.73 8.02 0.73
CA LEU A 116 -9.20 8.79 -0.42
C LEU A 116 -8.24 9.93 -0.77
N SER A 117 -7.85 10.72 0.24
CA SER A 117 -6.88 11.81 0.07
C SER A 117 -5.54 11.30 -0.49
N PHE A 118 -5.07 10.14 -0.01
CA PHE A 118 -3.88 9.48 -0.52
C PHE A 118 -4.00 9.14 -2.01
N ARG A 119 -5.13 8.57 -2.46
CA ARG A 119 -5.35 8.27 -3.88
C ARG A 119 -5.35 9.52 -4.74
N THR A 120 -5.91 10.62 -4.24
CA THR A 120 -5.84 11.91 -4.93
C THR A 120 -4.40 12.38 -5.06
N LEU A 121 -3.60 12.30 -3.99
CA LEU A 121 -2.18 12.67 -4.02
C LEU A 121 -1.38 11.84 -5.03
N LEU A 122 -1.62 10.51 -5.07
CA LEU A 122 -1.00 9.63 -6.07
C LEU A 122 -1.29 10.09 -7.50
N GLY A 123 -2.51 10.54 -7.78
CA GLY A 123 -2.89 11.06 -9.11
C GLY A 123 -2.28 12.43 -9.44
N VAL A 124 -1.98 13.25 -8.43
CA VAL A 124 -1.45 14.61 -8.61
C VAL A 124 0.08 14.62 -8.66
N LEU A 125 0.74 13.95 -7.73
CA LEU A 125 2.20 13.97 -7.55
C LEU A 125 2.89 12.77 -8.19
N GLY A 126 2.16 11.69 -8.46
CA GLY A 126 2.75 10.40 -8.77
C GLY A 126 3.17 9.62 -7.52
N ILE A 127 3.59 8.38 -7.73
CA ILE A 127 3.78 7.40 -6.64
C ILE A 127 4.97 7.76 -5.75
N GLU A 128 6.17 7.88 -6.33
CA GLU A 128 7.41 8.11 -5.57
C GLU A 128 7.35 9.42 -4.79
N ALA A 129 6.95 10.52 -5.44
CA ALA A 129 6.84 11.83 -4.81
C ALA A 129 5.80 11.87 -3.68
N THR A 130 4.68 11.15 -3.83
CA THR A 130 3.67 11.04 -2.75
C THR A 130 4.26 10.33 -1.54
N LEU A 131 4.90 9.18 -1.75
CA LEU A 131 5.48 8.39 -0.65
C LEU A 131 6.60 9.17 0.05
N GLU A 132 7.50 9.81 -0.70
CA GLU A 132 8.53 10.66 -0.11
C GLU A 132 7.95 11.81 0.70
N SER A 133 6.89 12.46 0.20
CA SER A 133 6.25 13.58 0.89
C SER A 133 5.61 13.15 2.22
N LEU A 134 4.96 11.98 2.24
CA LEU A 134 4.39 11.41 3.45
C LEU A 134 5.48 11.08 4.48
N ILE A 135 6.56 10.43 4.06
CA ILE A 135 7.70 10.11 4.93
C ILE A 135 8.27 11.39 5.54
N LYS A 136 8.61 12.38 4.69
CA LYS A 136 9.16 13.67 5.13
C LYS A 136 8.24 14.39 6.10
N SER A 137 6.92 14.36 5.88
CA SER A 137 5.94 14.97 6.80
C SER A 137 5.87 14.31 8.17
N LEU A 138 6.31 13.06 8.30
CA LEU A 138 6.34 12.31 9.56
C LEU A 138 7.73 12.29 10.20
N CYS A 139 8.77 12.63 9.43
CA CYS A 139 10.12 12.87 9.94
C CYS A 139 10.27 14.25 10.60
N THR A 140 9.41 15.23 10.29
CA THR A 140 9.52 16.58 10.88
C THR A 140 9.09 16.57 12.35
N GLU A 141 10.08 16.61 13.25
CA GLU A 141 9.90 17.06 14.63
C GLU A 141 9.30 18.48 14.62
N LYS A 142 8.15 18.66 15.26
CA LYS A 142 7.61 19.97 15.61
C LYS A 142 7.37 20.03 17.10
#